data_AF-A0AAV8V7U0-F1
#
_entry.id   AF-A0AAV8V7U0-F1
#
_cell.length_a   1.000
_cell.length_b   1.000
_cell.length_c   1.000
_cell.angle_alpha   90.00
_cell.angle_beta   90.00
_cell.angle_gamma   90.00
#
_symmetry.space_group_name_H-M   'P 1'
#
loop_
_entity.id
_entity.type
_entity.pdbx_description
1 polymer ?
#
loop_
_entity_poly.entity_id
_entity_poly.type
_entity_poly.pdbx_seq_one_letter_code
_entity_poly.pdbx_strand_id
1 'polypeptide(L)'
;MCAIIYNKRERTGNARIHRVNKDEKRWDRILKSFQDKADKQIEIVQGKVSTIRKEVQEVQEEIGTVRDEIKKKVQDLEQRIMKKTTEECPGNEHKMPIHDNKLCVLLGHRHHKPPTFDGEISWTMYKRQFEAAATTNGWNEQQKATEVVLNIPEEKQNDYSTVVGALELRFGSKYLFQVYQNQLKSRSQGPTETLQEFSTYIERMVRLAYPEAPEEIIKQLNVQSFIDGVKDPELQQALRLGRFKTLSEAVIYGLEFEAAKNVSR
;
A
#
# COMPACT_ATOMS: atom_id res chain seq x y z
N MET A 1 42.66 -11.82 -79.56
CA MET A 1 42.47 -12.24 -78.15
C MET A 1 41.64 -11.26 -77.31
N CYS A 2 41.81 -9.93 -77.44
CA CYS A 2 41.08 -8.95 -76.61
C CYS A 2 39.54 -9.01 -76.73
N ALA A 3 38.97 -9.21 -77.93
CA ALA A 3 37.51 -9.25 -78.11
C ALA A 3 36.82 -10.45 -77.42
N ILE A 4 37.48 -11.61 -77.37
CA ILE A 4 36.96 -12.82 -76.71
C ILE A 4 36.96 -12.66 -75.19
N ILE A 5 38.00 -12.04 -74.64
CA ILE A 5 38.12 -11.76 -73.20
C ILE A 5 37.08 -10.73 -72.77
N TYR A 6 36.85 -9.69 -73.59
CA TYR A 6 35.82 -8.68 -73.35
C TYR A 6 34.41 -9.30 -73.29
N ASN A 7 34.05 -10.08 -74.31
CA ASN A 7 32.73 -10.72 -74.40
C ASN A 7 32.48 -11.72 -73.26
N LYS A 8 33.52 -12.44 -72.81
CA LYS A 8 33.43 -13.36 -71.65
C LYS A 8 33.23 -12.58 -70.34
N ARG A 9 33.93 -11.47 -70.14
CA ARG A 9 33.81 -10.61 -68.95
C ARG A 9 32.43 -9.95 -68.85
N GLU A 10 31.90 -9.50 -69.99
CA GLU A 10 30.56 -8.90 -70.10
C GLU A 10 29.44 -9.91 -69.81
N ARG A 11 29.53 -11.13 -70.34
CA ARG A 11 28.60 -12.24 -70.02
C ARG A 11 28.61 -12.60 -68.53
N THR A 12 29.80 -12.66 -67.91
CA THR A 12 29.90 -12.92 -66.46
C THR A 12 29.35 -11.77 -65.60
N GLY A 13 29.50 -10.52 -66.05
CA GLY A 13 28.91 -9.35 -65.40
C GLY A 13 27.38 -9.38 -65.45
N ASN A 14 26.80 -9.61 -66.63
CA ASN A 14 25.35 -9.71 -66.82
C ASN A 14 24.74 -10.87 -66.02
N ALA A 15 25.41 -12.02 -65.94
CA ALA A 15 24.96 -13.15 -65.11
C ALA A 15 25.05 -12.86 -63.60
N ARG A 16 25.92 -11.95 -63.16
CA ARG A 16 26.02 -11.51 -61.76
C ARG A 16 24.91 -10.51 -61.43
N ILE A 17 24.67 -9.54 -62.31
CA ILE A 17 23.58 -8.55 -62.20
C ILE A 17 22.21 -9.26 -62.16
N HIS A 18 21.97 -10.23 -63.04
CA HIS A 18 20.72 -10.99 -63.03
C HIS A 18 20.51 -11.77 -61.72
N ARG A 19 21.58 -12.31 -61.10
CA ARG A 19 21.47 -12.98 -59.80
C ARG A 19 21.10 -12.00 -58.69
N VAL A 20 21.77 -10.85 -58.62
CA VAL A 20 21.46 -9.78 -57.65
C VAL A 20 20.01 -9.29 -57.80
N ASN A 21 19.56 -9.00 -59.02
CA ASN A 21 18.17 -8.59 -59.27
C ASN A 21 17.14 -9.67 -58.90
N LYS A 22 17.51 -10.95 -58.99
CA LYS A 22 16.65 -12.07 -58.59
C LYS A 22 16.55 -12.19 -57.06
N ASP A 23 17.65 -11.94 -56.36
CA ASP A 23 17.71 -11.93 -54.90
C ASP A 23 16.98 -10.71 -54.32
N GLU A 24 17.11 -9.53 -54.92
CA GLU A 24 16.35 -8.32 -54.56
C GLU A 24 14.83 -8.56 -54.65
N LYS A 25 14.35 -9.07 -55.80
CA LYS A 25 12.94 -9.48 -55.98
C LYS A 25 12.50 -10.57 -55.00
N ARG A 26 13.42 -11.37 -54.46
CA ARG A 26 13.10 -12.38 -53.43
C ARG A 26 12.92 -11.70 -52.08
N TRP A 27 13.81 -10.79 -51.72
CA TRP A 27 13.71 -10.01 -50.48
C TRP A 27 12.46 -9.14 -50.45
N ASP A 28 12.10 -8.50 -51.56
CA ASP A 28 10.85 -7.72 -51.65
C ASP A 28 9.60 -8.57 -51.37
N ARG A 29 9.58 -9.79 -51.89
CA ARG A 29 8.46 -10.74 -51.63
C ARG A 29 8.40 -11.18 -50.18
N ILE A 30 9.55 -11.44 -49.57
CA ILE A 30 9.64 -11.80 -48.15
C ILE A 30 9.17 -10.63 -47.29
N LEU A 31 9.68 -9.43 -47.55
CA LEU A 31 9.33 -8.21 -46.82
C LEU A 31 7.84 -7.92 -46.90
N LYS A 32 7.25 -8.00 -48.11
CA LYS A 32 5.82 -7.83 -48.31
C LYS A 32 5.00 -8.87 -47.53
N SER A 33 5.42 -10.15 -47.52
CA SER A 33 4.74 -11.18 -46.74
C SER A 33 4.81 -10.99 -45.22
N PHE A 34 5.89 -10.38 -44.72
CA PHE A 34 6.00 -10.02 -43.30
C PHE A 34 5.12 -8.81 -42.98
N GLN A 35 5.09 -7.83 -43.88
CA GLN A 35 4.25 -6.64 -43.73
C GLN A 35 2.77 -7.02 -43.71
N ASP A 36 2.31 -7.84 -44.66
CA ASP A 36 0.92 -8.33 -44.70
C ASP A 36 0.54 -9.11 -43.41
N LYS A 37 1.47 -9.89 -42.84
CA LYS A 37 1.25 -10.59 -41.57
C LYS A 37 1.18 -9.64 -40.39
N ALA A 38 2.03 -8.62 -40.36
CA ALA A 38 2.02 -7.60 -39.32
C ALA A 38 0.72 -6.80 -39.36
N ASP A 39 0.29 -6.38 -40.55
CA ASP A 39 -0.95 -5.64 -40.76
C ASP A 39 -2.18 -6.47 -40.31
N LYS A 40 -2.21 -7.77 -40.64
CA LYS A 40 -3.27 -8.67 -40.19
C LYS A 40 -3.31 -8.84 -38.67
N GLN A 41 -2.15 -8.91 -38.01
CA GLN A 41 -2.09 -8.96 -36.53
C GLN A 41 -2.54 -7.64 -35.91
N ILE A 42 -2.15 -6.50 -36.49
CA ILE A 42 -2.57 -5.17 -36.07
C ILE A 42 -4.09 -5.05 -36.15
N GLU A 43 -4.71 -5.50 -37.24
CA GLU A 43 -6.16 -5.48 -37.42
C GLU A 43 -6.89 -6.32 -36.35
N ILE A 44 -6.39 -7.53 -36.05
CA ILE A 44 -6.94 -8.38 -34.98
C ILE A 44 -6.82 -7.70 -33.61
N VAL A 45 -5.66 -7.11 -33.31
CA VAL A 45 -5.44 -6.42 -32.04
C VAL A 45 -6.33 -5.19 -31.92
N GLN A 46 -6.46 -4.40 -33.00
CA GLN A 46 -7.36 -3.24 -33.04
C GLN A 46 -8.82 -3.66 -32.82
N GLY A 47 -9.25 -4.78 -33.39
CA GLY A 47 -10.58 -5.37 -33.14
C GLY A 47 -10.79 -5.71 -31.66
N LYS A 48 -9.83 -6.40 -31.04
CA LYS A 48 -9.90 -6.74 -29.60
C LYS A 48 -9.91 -5.49 -28.71
N VAL A 49 -9.05 -4.52 -29.01
CA VAL A 49 -8.98 -3.24 -28.29
C VAL A 49 -10.29 -2.46 -28.40
N SER A 50 -10.94 -2.47 -29.57
CA SER A 50 -12.23 -1.80 -29.74
C SER A 50 -13.35 -2.48 -28.95
N THR A 51 -13.30 -3.82 -28.81
CA THR A 51 -14.25 -4.58 -27.99
C THR A 51 -14.06 -4.27 -26.51
N ILE A 52 -12.83 -4.37 -25.99
CA ILE A 52 -12.50 -4.05 -24.59
C ILE A 52 -12.87 -2.60 -24.26
N ARG A 53 -12.66 -1.66 -25.18
CA ARG A 53 -13.04 -0.26 -24.98
C ARG A 53 -14.54 -0.11 -24.72
N LYS A 54 -15.39 -0.86 -25.43
CA LYS A 54 -16.84 -0.82 -25.22
C LYS A 54 -17.24 -1.40 -23.86
N GLU A 55 -16.67 -2.54 -23.49
CA GLU A 55 -16.92 -3.16 -22.18
C GLU A 55 -16.48 -2.24 -21.03
N VAL A 56 -15.34 -1.57 -21.15
CA VAL A 56 -14.88 -0.59 -20.15
C VAL A 56 -15.83 0.60 -20.04
N GLN A 57 -16.40 1.06 -21.16
CA GLN A 57 -17.34 2.18 -21.16
C GLN A 57 -18.66 1.79 -20.45
N GLU A 58 -19.17 0.58 -20.68
CA GLU A 58 -20.35 0.05 -20.00
C GLU A 58 -20.14 -0.04 -18.48
N VAL A 59 -19.00 -0.60 -18.05
CA VAL A 59 -18.64 -0.65 -16.62
C VAL A 59 -18.49 0.75 -16.02
N GLN A 60 -17.98 1.72 -16.77
CA GLN A 60 -17.90 3.12 -16.30
C GLN A 60 -19.28 3.75 -16.08
N GLU A 61 -20.26 3.41 -16.91
CA GLU A 61 -21.65 3.86 -16.76
C GLU A 61 -22.29 3.23 -15.51
N GLU A 62 -22.11 1.92 -15.28
CA GLU A 62 -22.58 1.23 -14.07
C GLU A 62 -21.94 1.80 -12.78
N ILE A 63 -20.65 2.10 -12.81
CA ILE A 63 -19.99 2.76 -11.66
C ILE A 63 -20.58 4.16 -11.43
N GLY A 64 -20.99 4.85 -12.48
CA GLY A 64 -21.71 6.12 -12.41
C GLY A 64 -23.01 6.01 -11.62
N THR A 65 -23.85 5.03 -11.97
CA THR A 65 -25.15 4.84 -11.30
C THR A 65 -24.99 4.46 -9.82
N VAL A 66 -24.08 3.53 -9.51
CA VAL A 66 -23.80 3.13 -8.12
C VAL A 66 -23.30 4.31 -7.28
N ARG A 67 -22.44 5.16 -7.84
CA ARG A 67 -21.93 6.36 -7.15
C ARG A 67 -23.05 7.34 -6.82
N ASP A 68 -23.98 7.56 -7.74
CA ASP A 68 -25.12 8.45 -7.52
C ASP A 68 -26.11 7.89 -6.48
N GLU A 69 -26.31 6.57 -6.46
CA GLU A 69 -27.09 5.90 -5.42
C GLU A 69 -26.46 6.04 -4.03
N ILE A 70 -25.14 5.82 -3.93
CA ILE A 70 -24.41 6.01 -2.66
C ILE A 70 -24.53 7.47 -2.21
N LYS A 71 -24.36 8.44 -3.12
CA LYS A 71 -24.48 9.87 -2.81
C LYS A 71 -25.87 10.22 -2.26
N LYS A 72 -26.94 9.69 -2.87
CA LYS A 72 -28.31 9.86 -2.36
C LYS A 72 -28.50 9.24 -0.98
N LYS A 73 -28.00 8.01 -0.76
CA LYS A 73 -28.09 7.34 0.55
C LYS A 73 -27.34 8.10 1.64
N VAL A 74 -26.17 8.65 1.34
CA VAL A 74 -25.41 9.49 2.28
C VAL A 74 -26.21 10.75 2.64
N GLN A 75 -26.78 11.45 1.67
CA GLN A 75 -27.61 12.64 1.94
C GLN A 75 -28.86 12.33 2.78
N ASP A 76 -29.53 11.19 2.54
CA ASP A 76 -30.67 10.78 3.38
C ASP A 76 -30.23 10.46 4.82
N LEU A 77 -29.08 9.80 5.00
CA LEU A 77 -28.51 9.54 6.33
C LEU A 77 -28.16 10.84 7.06
N GLU A 78 -27.55 11.82 6.38
CA GLU A 78 -27.24 13.13 6.95
C GLU A 78 -28.52 13.86 7.44
N GLN A 79 -29.59 13.84 6.64
CA GLN A 79 -30.87 14.45 7.00
C GLN A 79 -31.53 13.74 8.20
N ARG A 80 -31.46 12.40 8.28
CA ARG A 80 -32.00 11.63 9.41
C ARG A 80 -31.24 11.89 10.71
N ILE A 81 -29.92 12.07 10.64
CA ILE A 81 -29.12 12.44 11.80
C ILE A 81 -29.55 13.83 12.29
N MET A 82 -29.68 14.81 11.40
CA MET A 82 -30.09 16.18 11.75
C MET A 82 -31.48 16.26 12.42
N LYS A 83 -32.42 15.42 11.97
CA LYS A 83 -33.79 15.37 12.51
C LYS A 83 -33.87 14.65 13.88
N LYS A 84 -33.01 13.66 14.12
CA LYS A 84 -32.91 12.98 15.43
C LYS A 84 -32.28 13.87 16.50
N THR A 85 -31.42 14.82 16.14
CA THR A 85 -30.87 15.80 17.09
C THR A 85 -31.87 16.89 17.50
N THR A 86 -33.05 16.97 16.85
CA THR A 86 -34.09 17.99 17.12
C THR A 86 -35.29 17.49 17.93
N GLU A 87 -35.44 16.18 18.20
CA GLU A 87 -36.64 15.62 18.84
C GLU A 87 -36.45 14.94 20.22
N GLU A 88 -35.28 15.03 20.86
CA GLU A 88 -35.13 14.62 22.27
C GLU A 88 -34.47 15.71 23.14
N CYS A 89 -35.31 16.53 23.79
CA CYS A 89 -35.30 16.77 25.25
C CYS A 89 -36.40 17.80 25.64
N PRO A 90 -37.51 17.39 26.27
CA PRO A 90 -38.30 18.27 27.12
C PRO A 90 -37.55 18.48 28.44
N GLY A 91 -37.51 19.73 28.90
CA GLY A 91 -36.76 20.15 30.07
C GLY A 91 -37.11 19.38 31.35
N ASN A 92 -36.08 19.11 32.14
CA ASN A 92 -36.22 18.98 33.58
C ASN A 92 -35.04 19.71 34.24
N GLU A 93 -35.32 20.92 34.69
CA GLU A 93 -34.49 21.69 35.60
C GLU A 93 -34.48 20.98 36.96
N HIS A 94 -33.55 20.06 37.18
CA HIS A 94 -33.17 19.65 38.53
C HIS A 94 -31.84 20.33 38.87
N LYS A 95 -31.96 21.51 39.48
CA LYS A 95 -30.87 22.12 40.26
C LYS A 95 -30.56 21.19 41.42
N MET A 96 -29.44 20.46 41.34
CA MET A 96 -28.80 19.83 42.50
C MET A 96 -27.43 20.48 42.71
N PRO A 97 -27.01 20.66 43.96
CA PRO A 97 -26.20 21.80 44.35
C PRO A 97 -24.74 21.63 43.94
N ILE A 98 -24.18 22.77 43.54
CA ILE A 98 -22.74 23.05 43.55
C ILE A 98 -22.25 22.68 44.96
N HIS A 99 -21.46 21.61 45.08
CA HIS A 99 -20.64 21.41 46.26
C HIS A 99 -19.20 21.30 45.86
N ASP A 100 -18.42 22.18 46.46
CA ASP A 100 -17.04 22.46 46.19
C ASP A 100 -16.15 21.21 46.22
N ASN A 101 -15.46 20.97 45.11
CA ASN A 101 -14.01 21.10 45.04
C ASN A 101 -13.20 20.69 46.29
N LYS A 102 -13.38 19.47 46.87
CA LYS A 102 -12.45 18.92 47.86
C LYS A 102 -12.58 17.43 48.25
N LEU A 103 -12.99 16.52 47.36
CA LEU A 103 -13.05 15.08 47.69
C LEU A 103 -12.34 14.13 46.70
N CYS A 104 -11.34 14.61 45.94
CA CYS A 104 -10.50 13.73 45.13
C CYS A 104 -9.05 13.58 45.63
N VAL A 105 -8.72 14.07 46.83
CA VAL A 105 -7.37 13.95 47.41
C VAL A 105 -7.21 12.72 48.33
N LEU A 106 -8.31 12.01 48.66
CA LEU A 106 -8.28 11.00 49.73
C LEU A 106 -8.40 9.53 49.28
N LEU A 107 -8.62 9.25 48.00
CA LEU A 107 -8.53 7.89 47.46
C LEU A 107 -7.58 7.94 46.27
N GLY A 108 -6.36 7.46 46.46
CA GLY A 108 -5.22 7.56 45.55
C GLY A 108 -5.37 6.86 44.19
N HIS A 109 -6.43 7.15 43.46
CA HIS A 109 -6.56 6.85 42.05
C HIS A 109 -5.65 7.80 41.29
N ARG A 110 -4.56 7.25 40.75
CA ARG A 110 -3.66 7.98 39.85
C ARG A 110 -4.49 8.44 38.66
N HIS A 111 -4.59 9.75 38.46
CA HIS A 111 -5.18 10.32 37.26
C HIS A 111 -4.34 9.86 36.07
N HIS A 112 -4.84 8.93 35.26
CA HIS A 112 -4.11 8.46 34.08
C HIS A 112 -4.26 9.50 32.99
N LYS A 113 -3.25 10.38 32.84
CA LYS A 113 -3.21 11.33 31.74
C LYS A 113 -2.85 10.59 30.44
N PRO A 114 -3.63 10.77 29.36
CA PRO A 114 -3.21 10.27 28.06
C PRO A 114 -1.91 10.97 27.64
N PRO A 115 -1.05 10.31 26.85
CA PRO A 115 0.14 10.95 26.30
C PRO A 115 -0.25 12.14 25.42
N THR A 116 0.67 13.07 25.20
CA THR A 116 0.50 14.16 24.22
C THR A 116 0.73 13.61 22.81
N PHE A 117 -0.10 13.99 21.83
CA PHE A 117 0.11 13.54 20.45
C PHE A 117 1.14 14.43 19.75
N ASP A 118 2.39 13.98 19.74
CA ASP A 118 3.53 14.62 19.06
C ASP A 118 3.76 14.10 17.63
N GLY A 119 3.06 13.02 17.26
CA GLY A 119 3.18 12.37 15.95
C GLY A 119 4.26 11.29 15.87
N GLU A 120 4.97 10.97 16.95
CA GLU A 120 5.95 9.86 16.98
C GLU A 120 5.26 8.48 17.07
N ILE A 121 4.12 8.42 17.77
CA ILE A 121 3.27 7.23 17.88
C ILE A 121 2.13 7.28 16.86
N SER A 122 1.80 6.13 16.25
CA SER A 122 0.69 6.03 15.29
C SER A 122 -0.63 6.47 15.92
N TRP A 123 -1.48 7.19 15.17
CA TRP A 123 -2.80 7.66 15.62
C TRP A 123 -3.67 6.57 16.24
N THR A 124 -3.66 5.36 15.70
CA THR A 124 -4.42 4.21 16.23
C THR A 124 -3.93 3.78 17.62
N MET A 125 -2.63 3.80 17.85
CA MET A 125 -2.02 3.52 19.16
C MET A 125 -2.34 4.64 20.16
N TYR A 126 -2.21 5.90 19.73
CA TYR A 126 -2.60 7.06 20.53
C TYR A 126 -4.07 6.99 20.93
N LYS A 127 -4.98 6.79 19.97
CA LYS A 127 -6.42 6.67 20.19
C LYS A 127 -6.74 5.55 21.18
N ARG A 128 -6.09 4.38 21.05
CA ARG A 128 -6.25 3.26 21.99
C ARG A 128 -5.80 3.61 23.41
N GLN A 129 -4.67 4.30 23.56
CA GLN A 129 -4.17 4.76 24.85
C GLN A 129 -5.06 5.85 25.46
N PHE A 130 -5.56 6.76 24.63
CA PHE A 130 -6.51 7.79 25.00
C PHE A 130 -7.85 7.19 25.48
N GLU A 131 -8.41 6.24 24.74
CA GLU A 131 -9.64 5.53 25.11
C GLU A 131 -9.48 4.70 26.39
N ALA A 132 -8.33 4.07 26.59
CA ALA A 132 -8.01 3.35 27.84
C ALA A 132 -7.93 4.31 29.03
N ALA A 133 -7.31 5.48 28.86
CA ALA A 133 -7.26 6.54 29.88
C ALA A 133 -8.66 7.09 30.18
N ALA A 134 -9.46 7.36 29.14
CA ALA A 134 -10.84 7.82 29.26
C ALA A 134 -11.72 6.82 30.01
N THR A 135 -11.57 5.52 29.73
CA THR A 135 -12.30 4.45 30.42
C THR A 135 -11.90 4.35 31.89
N THR A 136 -10.60 4.44 32.18
CA THR A 136 -10.07 4.39 33.55
C THR A 136 -10.51 5.60 34.38
N ASN A 137 -10.62 6.76 33.73
CA ASN A 137 -11.02 8.01 34.37
C ASN A 137 -12.55 8.25 34.34
N GLY A 138 -13.34 7.36 33.73
CA GLY A 138 -14.80 7.50 33.62
C GLY A 138 -15.27 8.71 32.81
N TRP A 139 -14.49 9.15 31.81
CA TRP A 139 -14.79 10.36 31.04
C TRP A 139 -16.03 10.18 30.16
N ASN A 140 -16.96 11.14 30.27
CA ASN A 140 -18.06 11.27 29.33
C ASN A 140 -17.61 11.90 28.00
N GLU A 141 -18.48 11.92 27.00
CA GLU A 141 -18.10 12.34 25.64
C GLU A 141 -17.64 13.81 25.57
N GLN A 142 -18.20 14.67 26.41
CA GLN A 142 -17.81 16.07 26.51
C GLN A 142 -16.43 16.24 27.15
N GLN A 143 -16.12 15.46 28.19
CA GLN A 143 -14.80 15.44 28.83
C GLN A 143 -13.72 14.86 27.90
N LYS A 144 -14.03 13.80 27.15
CA LYS A 144 -13.14 13.29 26.11
C LYS A 144 -12.84 14.36 25.08
N ALA A 145 -13.86 15.08 24.59
CA ALA A 145 -13.68 16.14 23.62
C ALA A 145 -12.78 17.27 24.16
N THR A 146 -13.02 17.74 25.38
CA THR A 146 -12.16 18.75 26.03
C THR A 146 -10.72 18.28 26.17
N GLU A 147 -10.51 17.05 26.63
CA GLU A 147 -9.15 16.49 26.80
C GLU A 147 -8.43 16.24 25.47
N VAL A 148 -9.12 15.79 24.41
CA VAL A 148 -8.52 15.71 23.07
C VAL A 148 -8.11 17.09 22.58
N VAL A 149 -8.96 18.11 22.76
CA VAL A 149 -8.70 19.48 22.29
C VAL A 149 -7.52 20.11 23.03
N LEU A 150 -7.40 19.90 24.35
CA LEU A 150 -6.28 20.41 25.15
C LEU A 150 -4.93 19.75 24.79
N ASN A 151 -4.96 18.56 24.20
CA ASN A 151 -3.76 17.83 23.76
C ASN A 151 -3.42 18.07 22.26
N ILE A 152 -4.11 19.00 21.59
CA ILE A 152 -3.86 19.43 20.20
C ILE A 152 -3.49 20.93 20.20
N PRO A 153 -2.42 21.36 19.48
CA PRO A 153 -2.02 22.76 19.41
C PRO A 153 -3.17 23.71 19.02
N GLU A 154 -3.24 24.87 19.69
CA GLU A 154 -4.34 25.84 19.74
C GLU A 154 -4.78 26.41 18.37
N GLU A 155 -3.95 26.26 17.33
CA GLU A 155 -4.13 26.90 16.02
C GLU A 155 -5.32 26.39 15.18
N LYS A 156 -6.05 25.34 15.58
CA LYS A 156 -7.11 24.72 14.74
C LYS A 156 -8.42 24.34 15.45
N GLN A 157 -8.67 24.81 16.67
CA GLN A 157 -9.70 24.24 17.56
C GLN A 157 -11.19 24.54 17.25
N ASN A 158 -11.53 25.33 16.21
CA ASN A 158 -12.90 25.88 16.11
C ASN A 158 -13.97 25.01 15.41
N ASP A 159 -13.61 23.87 14.82
CA ASP A 159 -14.61 22.92 14.31
C ASP A 159 -14.07 21.48 14.42
N TYR A 160 -14.67 20.70 15.31
CA TYR A 160 -14.31 19.31 15.57
C TYR A 160 -14.34 18.46 14.29
N SER A 161 -15.32 18.67 13.40
CA SER A 161 -15.43 17.93 12.15
C SER A 161 -14.28 18.28 11.19
N THR A 162 -13.90 19.56 11.14
CA THR A 162 -12.75 20.02 10.35
C THR A 162 -11.42 19.54 10.95
N VAL A 163 -11.30 19.48 12.28
CA VAL A 163 -10.10 18.96 12.97
C VAL A 163 -9.95 17.46 12.74
N VAL A 164 -11.01 16.68 12.98
CA VAL A 164 -10.99 15.23 12.75
C VAL A 164 -10.80 14.92 11.27
N GLY A 165 -11.48 15.62 10.36
CA GLY A 165 -11.28 15.48 8.92
C GLY A 165 -9.86 15.84 8.47
N ALA A 166 -9.26 16.89 9.02
CA ALA A 166 -7.86 17.24 8.72
C ALA A 166 -6.87 16.23 9.32
N LEU A 167 -7.16 15.66 10.49
CA LEU A 167 -6.37 14.60 11.11
C LEU A 167 -6.50 13.27 10.34
N GLU A 168 -7.68 12.93 9.84
CA GLU A 168 -7.89 11.76 8.97
C GLU A 168 -7.27 11.96 7.57
N LEU A 169 -7.29 13.19 7.03
CA LEU A 169 -6.65 13.49 5.76
C LEU A 169 -5.12 13.44 5.88
N ARG A 170 -4.56 13.92 7.00
CA ARG A 170 -3.11 14.05 7.22
C ARG A 170 -2.47 12.81 7.86
N PHE A 171 -3.21 12.09 8.70
CA PHE A 171 -2.75 10.96 9.50
C PHE A 171 -3.69 9.74 9.43
N GLY A 172 -4.72 9.77 8.59
CA GLY A 172 -5.64 8.65 8.44
C GLY A 172 -4.96 7.42 7.85
N SER A 173 -5.27 6.27 8.46
CA SER A 173 -4.76 4.95 8.10
C SER A 173 -4.93 4.60 6.62
N LYS A 174 -5.91 5.19 5.93
CA LYS A 174 -6.22 4.94 4.51
C LYS A 174 -5.08 5.28 3.54
N TYR A 175 -4.15 6.16 3.91
CA TYR A 175 -3.00 6.51 3.07
C TYR A 175 -1.66 6.02 3.64
N LEU A 176 -1.61 5.73 4.94
CA LEU A 176 -0.40 5.25 5.62
C LEU A 176 -0.03 3.81 5.22
N PHE A 177 -1.00 2.92 4.95
CA PHE A 177 -0.67 1.55 4.54
C PHE A 177 0.11 1.49 3.21
N GLN A 178 -0.19 2.38 2.25
CA GLN A 178 0.57 2.45 0.99
C GLN A 178 2.01 2.91 1.22
N VAL A 179 2.22 3.84 2.15
CA VAL A 179 3.57 4.27 2.57
C VAL A 179 4.34 3.10 3.16
N TYR A 180 3.73 2.35 4.08
CA TYR A 180 4.37 1.17 4.68
C TYR A 180 4.62 0.05 3.66
N GLN A 181 3.71 -0.17 2.71
CA GLN A 181 3.93 -1.11 1.60
C GLN A 181 5.14 -0.71 0.74
N ASN A 182 5.30 0.58 0.46
CA ASN A 182 6.45 1.07 -0.30
C ASN A 182 7.74 0.99 0.52
N GLN A 183 7.71 1.30 1.81
CA GLN A 183 8.85 1.12 2.72
C GLN A 183 9.26 -0.35 2.81
N LEU A 184 8.30 -1.27 2.90
CA LEU A 184 8.56 -2.71 2.95
C LEU A 184 9.27 -3.19 1.68
N LYS A 185 8.84 -2.71 0.50
CA LYS A 185 9.44 -3.07 -0.80
C LYS A 185 10.87 -2.56 -0.98
N SER A 186 11.19 -1.39 -0.43
CA SER A 186 12.53 -0.80 -0.54
C SER A 186 13.45 -1.20 0.61
N ARG A 187 12.94 -1.90 1.62
CA ARG A 187 13.71 -2.26 2.81
C ARG A 187 14.66 -3.43 2.53
N SER A 188 15.91 -3.25 2.94
CA SER A 188 16.94 -4.29 3.03
C SER A 188 17.69 -4.16 4.35
N GLN A 189 18.17 -5.27 4.91
CA GLN A 189 18.90 -5.36 6.18
C GLN A 189 20.13 -4.44 6.17
N GLY A 190 20.26 -3.62 7.21
CA GLY A 190 21.38 -2.69 7.36
C GLY A 190 22.74 -3.39 7.56
N PRO A 191 23.87 -2.70 7.31
CA PRO A 191 25.20 -3.29 7.41
C PRO A 191 25.51 -3.79 8.83
N THR A 192 25.07 -3.06 9.86
CA THR A 192 25.25 -3.38 11.28
C THR A 192 24.02 -4.00 11.93
N GLU A 193 22.91 -4.12 11.20
CA GLU A 193 21.65 -4.61 11.72
C GLU A 193 21.68 -6.14 11.86
N THR A 194 21.26 -6.63 13.02
CA THR A 194 21.15 -8.07 13.29
C THR A 194 19.92 -8.67 12.61
N LEU A 195 19.92 -9.98 12.36
CA LEU A 195 18.75 -10.66 11.78
C LEU A 195 17.50 -10.51 12.66
N GLN A 196 17.66 -10.44 13.98
CA GLN A 196 16.55 -10.32 14.94
C GLN A 196 15.92 -8.92 14.96
N GLU A 197 16.75 -7.87 14.91
CA GLU A 197 16.27 -6.49 14.77
C GLU A 197 15.54 -6.34 13.43
N PHE A 198 16.13 -6.89 12.38
CA PHE A 198 15.55 -6.86 11.04
C PHE A 198 14.19 -7.59 10.98
N SER A 199 14.10 -8.80 11.56
CA SER A 199 12.84 -9.56 11.58
C SER A 199 11.74 -8.83 12.36
N THR A 200 12.10 -8.23 13.50
CA THR A 200 11.14 -7.45 14.32
C THR A 200 10.61 -6.24 13.54
N TYR A 201 11.50 -5.56 12.82
CA TYR A 201 11.11 -4.46 11.94
C TYR A 201 10.15 -4.92 10.83
N ILE A 202 10.47 -6.01 10.15
CA ILE A 202 9.63 -6.57 9.09
C ILE A 202 8.25 -6.94 9.63
N GLU A 203 8.18 -7.65 10.76
CA GLU A 203 6.91 -8.08 11.36
C GLU A 203 6.01 -6.87 11.70
N ARG A 204 6.60 -5.82 12.29
CA ARG A 204 5.88 -4.57 12.56
C ARG A 204 5.40 -3.91 11.27
N MET A 205 6.25 -3.82 10.25
CA MET A 205 5.91 -3.11 9.01
C MET A 205 4.84 -3.83 8.20
N VAL A 206 4.87 -5.17 8.13
CA VAL A 206 3.84 -5.94 7.43
C VAL A 206 2.46 -5.74 8.10
N ARG A 207 2.41 -5.70 9.43
CA ARG A 207 1.16 -5.41 10.16
C ARG A 207 0.60 -4.01 9.87
N LEU A 208 1.48 -3.02 9.75
CA LEU A 208 1.09 -1.65 9.42
C LEU A 208 0.69 -1.48 7.94
N ALA A 209 1.33 -2.24 7.05
CA ALA A 209 1.10 -2.23 5.60
C ALA A 209 -0.18 -2.99 5.20
N TYR A 210 -0.63 -3.94 6.02
CA TYR A 210 -1.78 -4.81 5.72
C TYR A 210 -2.66 -5.03 6.96
N PRO A 211 -3.29 -3.99 7.51
CA PRO A 211 -4.06 -4.08 8.77
C PRO A 211 -5.28 -4.99 8.69
N GLU A 212 -5.83 -5.20 7.49
CA GLU A 212 -7.05 -6.01 7.26
C GLU A 212 -6.73 -7.40 6.69
N ALA A 213 -5.46 -7.74 6.45
CA ALA A 213 -5.10 -9.02 5.84
C ALA A 213 -5.27 -10.19 6.83
N PRO A 214 -5.71 -11.37 6.36
CA PRO A 214 -5.77 -12.57 7.17
C PRO A 214 -4.39 -12.96 7.73
N GLU A 215 -4.38 -13.59 8.90
CA GLU A 215 -3.16 -13.98 9.60
C GLU A 215 -2.23 -14.86 8.75
N GLU A 216 -2.79 -15.75 7.93
CA GLU A 216 -2.02 -16.61 7.04
C GLU A 216 -1.28 -15.82 5.97
N ILE A 217 -1.90 -14.77 5.43
CA ILE A 217 -1.27 -13.87 4.46
C ILE A 217 -0.16 -13.05 5.13
N ILE A 218 -0.39 -12.57 6.35
CA ILE A 218 0.63 -11.85 7.12
C ILE A 218 1.87 -12.71 7.35
N LYS A 219 1.70 -13.98 7.74
CA LYS A 219 2.82 -14.92 7.92
C LYS A 219 3.63 -15.11 6.64
N GLN A 220 2.95 -15.30 5.51
CA GLN A 220 3.61 -15.45 4.21
C GLN A 220 4.38 -14.19 3.82
N LEU A 221 3.76 -13.01 3.99
CA LEU A 221 4.39 -11.72 3.70
C LEU A 221 5.60 -11.45 4.58
N ASN A 222 5.54 -11.80 5.87
CA ASN A 222 6.66 -11.69 6.78
C ASN A 222 7.86 -12.52 6.31
N VAL A 223 7.63 -13.79 5.96
CA VAL A 223 8.70 -14.68 5.48
C VAL A 223 9.29 -14.15 4.17
N GLN A 224 8.46 -13.78 3.20
CA GLN A 224 8.94 -13.28 1.90
C GLN A 224 9.73 -11.99 2.05
N SER A 225 9.20 -11.01 2.78
CA SER A 225 9.85 -9.70 2.96
C SER A 225 11.16 -9.81 3.73
N PHE A 226 11.23 -10.72 4.71
CA PHE A 226 12.48 -11.01 5.42
C PHE A 226 13.52 -11.58 4.46
N ILE A 227 13.18 -12.64 3.71
CA ILE A 227 14.10 -13.30 2.78
C ILE A 227 14.63 -12.30 1.75
N ASP A 228 13.75 -11.54 1.10
CA ASP A 228 14.13 -10.59 0.05
C ASP A 228 14.99 -9.43 0.58
N GLY A 229 14.84 -9.08 1.85
CA GLY A 229 15.61 -8.02 2.48
C GLY A 229 16.93 -8.46 3.12
N VAL A 230 17.24 -9.75 3.27
CA VAL A 230 18.51 -10.20 3.87
C VAL A 230 19.73 -9.70 3.08
N LYS A 231 20.75 -9.17 3.79
CA LYS A 231 21.94 -8.56 3.16
C LYS A 231 22.94 -9.57 2.60
N ASP A 232 23.10 -10.72 3.26
CA ASP A 232 24.07 -11.74 2.86
C ASP A 232 23.47 -12.57 1.72
N PRO A 233 24.03 -12.53 0.49
CA PRO A 233 23.47 -13.23 -0.66
C PRO A 233 23.49 -14.75 -0.50
N GLU A 234 24.47 -15.31 0.22
CA GLU A 234 24.55 -16.76 0.44
C GLU A 234 23.44 -17.22 1.40
N LEU A 235 23.25 -16.47 2.49
CA LEU A 235 22.17 -16.71 3.44
C LEU A 235 20.81 -16.51 2.77
N GLN A 236 20.63 -15.44 1.99
CA GLN A 236 19.40 -15.18 1.26
C GLN A 236 19.05 -16.34 0.32
N GLN A 237 20.03 -16.86 -0.44
CA GLN A 237 19.82 -18.00 -1.32
C GLN A 237 19.45 -19.27 -0.55
N ALA A 238 20.12 -19.54 0.57
CA ALA A 238 19.80 -20.68 1.43
C ALA A 238 18.38 -20.56 1.99
N LEU A 239 17.97 -19.36 2.40
CA LEU A 239 16.63 -19.11 2.92
C LEU A 239 15.54 -19.32 1.87
N ARG A 240 15.77 -18.91 0.61
CA ARG A 240 14.82 -19.15 -0.51
C ARG A 240 14.55 -20.63 -0.74
N LEU A 241 15.53 -21.50 -0.48
CA LEU A 241 15.40 -22.95 -0.65
C LEU A 241 14.75 -23.64 0.56
N GLY A 242 14.78 -23.02 1.75
CA GLY A 242 14.38 -23.61 3.02
C GLY A 242 12.87 -23.80 3.26
N ARG A 243 12.00 -23.22 2.41
CA ARG A 243 10.52 -23.34 2.48
C ARG A 243 9.94 -23.18 3.90
N PHE A 244 10.24 -22.07 4.56
CA PHE A 244 9.75 -21.78 5.91
C PHE A 244 8.27 -21.39 5.92
N LYS A 245 7.56 -21.81 6.98
CA LYS A 245 6.14 -21.47 7.18
C LYS A 245 5.96 -20.23 8.06
N THR A 246 6.95 -19.95 8.90
CA THR A 246 6.91 -18.83 9.84
C THR A 246 8.19 -18.00 9.78
N LEU A 247 8.08 -16.72 10.14
CA LEU A 247 9.23 -15.82 10.22
C LEU A 247 10.25 -16.33 11.25
N SER A 248 9.79 -16.85 12.38
CA SER A 248 10.65 -17.39 13.43
C SER A 248 11.52 -18.55 12.93
N GLU A 249 10.96 -19.48 12.15
CA GLU A 249 11.73 -20.57 11.53
C GLU A 249 12.85 -20.04 10.62
N ALA A 250 12.54 -19.05 9.78
CA ALA A 250 13.52 -18.44 8.88
C ALA A 250 14.64 -17.71 9.65
N VAL A 251 14.30 -17.03 10.75
CA VAL A 251 15.29 -16.33 11.60
C VAL A 251 16.20 -17.33 12.30
N ILE A 252 15.66 -18.41 12.89
CA ILE A 252 16.46 -19.45 13.55
C ILE A 252 17.45 -20.07 12.57
N TYR A 253 16.99 -20.45 11.38
CA TYR A 253 17.87 -20.97 10.34
C TYR A 253 18.97 -19.98 9.95
N GLY A 254 18.63 -18.69 9.85
CA GLY A 254 19.62 -17.64 9.54
C GLY A 254 20.69 -17.50 10.63
N LEU A 255 20.31 -17.61 11.90
CA LEU A 255 21.25 -17.58 13.02
C LEU A 255 22.17 -18.81 13.02
N GLU A 256 21.64 -20.00 12.74
CA GLU A 256 22.43 -21.23 12.61
C GLU A 256 23.43 -21.12 11.45
N PHE A 257 23.00 -20.54 10.33
CA PHE A 257 23.86 -20.30 9.17
C PHE A 257 24.98 -19.30 9.48
N GLU A 258 24.68 -18.17 10.13
CA GLU A 258 25.69 -17.20 10.55
C GLU A 258 26.71 -17.83 11.51
N ALA A 259 26.26 -18.66 12.46
CA ALA A 259 27.12 -19.39 13.37
C ALA A 259 28.03 -20.40 12.64
N ALA A 260 27.47 -21.20 11.73
CA ALA A 260 28.24 -22.17 10.94
C ALA A 260 29.28 -21.48 10.03
N LYS A 261 28.90 -20.37 9.39
CA LYS A 261 29.78 -19.59 8.51
C LYS A 261 30.96 -18.99 9.26
N ASN A 262 30.75 -18.51 10.49
CA ASN A 262 31.81 -17.99 11.33
C ASN A 262 32.83 -19.06 11.76
N VAL A 263 32.42 -20.33 11.88
CA VAL A 263 33.33 -21.45 12.18
C VAL A 263 34.12 -21.88 10.94
N SER A 264 33.57 -21.67 9.75
CA SER A 264 34.21 -22.04 8.47
C SER A 264 35.19 -20.98 7.91
N ARG A 265 35.28 -19.80 8.53
CA ARG A 265 36.21 -18.72 8.17
C ARG A 265 37.51 -18.83 8.95
#